data_AF-A0A8I1TBQ7-F1
#
_entry.id   AF-A0A8I1TBQ7-F1
#
_cell.length_a   1.000
_cell.length_b   1.000
_cell.length_c   1.000
_cell.angle_alpha   90.00
_cell.angle_beta   90.00
_cell.angle_gamma   90.00
#
_symmetry.space_group_name_H-M   'P 1'
#
loop_
_entity.id
_entity.type
_entity.pdbx_description
1 polymer ?
#
loop_
_entity_poly.entity_id
_entity_poly.type
_entity_poly.pdbx_seq_one_letter_code
_entity_poly.pdbx_strand_id
1 'polypeptide(L)'
;MIRRLVLALLLCLSALPALAVNPDEILADPALEARARALSSQLRCMVCQNQSIDDSNAELARDLRLLVRERITGGDSDQQVIDYVVSRYGEFVLLKPRLSAHTYLLWGAPIALFVIGAIAMAVYARSRVARPTGRKLSDEEQAALDRLLKE
;
A
#
# COMPACT_ATOMS: atom_id res chain seq x y z
N MET A 1 -3.68 47.48 7.98
CA MET A 1 -2.70 47.06 6.95
C MET A 1 -1.53 46.29 7.57
N ILE A 2 -0.67 46.91 8.38
CA ILE A 2 0.51 46.27 9.01
C ILE A 2 0.18 45.00 9.80
N ARG A 3 -0.87 45.00 10.63
CA ARG A 3 -1.25 43.82 11.42
C ARG A 3 -1.63 42.59 10.58
N ARG A 4 -2.19 42.81 9.38
CA ARG A 4 -2.54 41.73 8.43
C ARG A 4 -1.30 41.19 7.70
N LEU A 5 -0.35 42.07 7.38
CA LEU A 5 0.93 41.67 6.79
C LEU A 5 1.78 40.86 7.78
N VAL A 6 1.82 41.27 9.04
CA VAL A 6 2.52 40.52 10.11
C VAL A 6 1.89 39.14 10.32
N LEU A 7 0.56 39.04 10.33
CA LEU A 7 -0.13 37.75 10.48
C LEU A 7 0.12 36.83 9.28
N ALA A 8 0.08 37.37 8.05
CA ALA A 8 0.39 36.62 6.84
C ALA A 8 1.84 36.12 6.81
N LEU A 9 2.79 36.95 7.25
CA LEU A 9 4.19 36.57 7.38
C LEU A 9 4.39 35.44 8.41
N LEU A 10 3.75 35.54 9.59
CA LEU A 10 3.82 34.51 10.62
C LEU A 10 3.23 33.16 10.15
N LEU A 11 2.13 33.18 9.39
CA LEU A 11 1.57 31.97 8.78
C LEU A 11 2.48 31.36 7.71
N CYS A 12 3.15 32.18 6.91
CA CYS A 12 4.14 31.68 5.95
C CYS A 12 5.35 31.04 6.64
N LEU A 13 5.78 31.60 7.78
CA LEU A 13 6.91 31.06 8.54
C LEU A 13 6.56 29.75 9.28
N SER A 14 5.30 29.50 9.63
CA SER A 14 4.91 28.25 10.30
C SER A 14 4.97 27.01 9.41
N ALA A 15 5.16 27.18 8.09
CA ALA A 15 5.32 26.08 7.14
C ALA A 15 6.77 25.63 6.95
N LEU A 16 7.75 26.28 7.61
CA LEU A 16 9.14 25.84 7.58
C LEU A 16 9.26 24.48 8.28
N PRO A 17 9.96 23.50 7.70
CA PRO A 17 10.21 22.24 8.39
C PRO A 17 11.01 22.54 9.66
N ALA A 18 10.45 22.16 10.80
CA ALA A 18 11.21 22.11 12.03
C ALA A 18 12.25 21.00 11.83
N LEU A 19 13.51 21.39 11.57
CA LEU A 19 14.65 20.48 11.53
C LEU A 19 14.98 19.95 12.95
N ALA A 20 13.95 19.51 13.66
CA ALA A 20 14.03 18.93 14.99
C ALA A 20 14.54 17.51 14.83
N VAL A 21 15.84 17.36 15.04
CA VAL A 21 16.51 16.07 15.16
C VAL A 21 17.00 15.93 16.60
N ASN A 22 16.84 14.76 17.18
CA ASN A 22 17.45 14.41 18.46
C ASN A 22 18.97 14.28 18.23
N PRO A 23 19.79 15.25 18.70
CA PRO A 23 21.22 15.29 18.36
C PRO A 23 22.00 14.16 19.01
N ASP A 24 21.48 13.56 20.08
CA ASP A 24 22.05 12.42 20.80
C ASP A 24 22.02 11.12 19.99
N GLU A 25 21.22 11.06 18.93
CA GLU A 25 21.07 9.85 18.10
C GLU A 25 21.95 9.87 16.84
N ILE A 26 22.48 11.01 16.42
CA ILE A 26 23.10 11.17 15.08
C ILE A 26 24.50 10.54 15.03
N LEU A 27 24.75 9.69 14.03
CA LEU A 27 26.10 9.17 13.77
C LEU A 27 27.04 10.26 13.24
N ALA A 28 28.31 10.17 13.63
CA ALA A 28 29.35 11.09 13.20
C ALA A 28 29.64 11.02 11.69
N ASP A 29 29.51 9.83 11.09
CA ASP A 29 29.62 9.63 9.64
C ASP A 29 28.26 9.94 8.96
N PRO A 30 28.18 10.98 8.11
CA PRO A 30 26.95 11.35 7.44
C PRO A 30 26.39 10.26 6.51
N ALA A 31 27.25 9.43 5.91
CA ALA A 31 26.81 8.35 5.03
C ALA A 31 26.14 7.22 5.83
N LEU A 32 26.71 6.87 6.99
CA LEU A 32 26.09 5.90 7.91
C LEU A 32 24.80 6.43 8.52
N GLU A 33 24.73 7.72 8.83
CA GLU A 33 23.49 8.33 9.33
C GLU A 33 22.38 8.33 8.27
N ALA A 34 22.70 8.66 7.02
CA ALA A 34 21.73 8.60 5.92
C ALA A 34 21.19 7.17 5.72
N ARG A 35 22.08 6.18 5.82
CA ARG A 35 21.74 4.75 5.80
C ARG A 35 20.83 4.37 6.98
N ALA A 36 21.14 4.85 8.19
CA ALA A 36 20.33 4.59 9.39
C ALA A 36 18.91 5.15 9.27
N ARG A 37 18.76 6.37 8.76
CA ARG A 37 17.43 6.96 8.50
C ARG A 37 16.67 6.19 7.42
N ALA A 38 17.35 5.80 6.34
CA ALA A 38 16.72 5.02 5.28
C ALA A 38 16.16 3.68 5.79
N LEU A 39 16.87 2.99 6.68
CA LEU A 39 16.37 1.76 7.33
C LEU A 39 15.27 2.07 8.34
N SER A 40 15.43 3.12 9.14
CA SER A 40 14.43 3.55 10.13
C SER A 40 13.08 3.91 9.48
N SER A 41 13.09 4.51 8.28
CA SER A 41 11.86 4.84 7.54
C SER A 41 11.07 3.60 7.07
N GLN A 42 11.72 2.44 7.00
CA GLN A 42 11.09 1.17 6.60
C GLN A 42 10.50 0.41 7.79
N LEU A 43 10.82 0.83 9.02
CA LEU A 43 10.37 0.21 10.26
C LEU A 43 9.23 1.04 10.86
N ARG A 44 8.20 0.35 11.33
CA ARG A 44 7.00 0.91 11.97
C ARG A 44 7.20 1.04 13.48
N CYS A 45 6.76 2.15 14.03
CA CYS A 45 6.56 2.29 15.47
C CYS A 45 5.36 1.42 15.92
N MET A 46 5.62 0.35 16.68
CA MET A 46 4.60 -0.62 17.12
C MET A 46 3.56 -0.04 18.10
N VAL A 47 3.88 1.09 18.73
CA VAL A 47 2.97 1.80 19.65
C VAL A 47 2.28 3.00 18.99
N CYS A 48 2.55 3.25 17.72
CA CYS A 48 2.04 4.38 16.96
C CYS A 48 1.08 3.93 15.85
N GLN A 49 0.25 4.86 15.34
CA GLN A 49 -0.68 4.57 14.25
C GLN A 49 0.00 4.68 12.88
N ASN A 50 0.54 3.56 12.39
CA ASN A 50 1.12 3.45 11.04
C ASN A 50 2.17 4.52 10.72
N GLN A 51 3.03 4.81 11.70
CA GLN A 51 4.11 5.78 11.61
C GLN A 51 5.45 5.05 11.53
N SER A 52 6.41 5.59 10.78
CA SER A 52 7.78 5.06 10.78
C SER A 52 8.46 5.34 12.14
N ILE A 53 9.49 4.57 12.49
CA ILE A 53 10.32 4.90 13.66
C ILE A 53 11.21 6.12 13.38
N ASP A 54 11.45 6.48 12.12
CA ASP A 54 12.18 7.70 11.76
C ASP A 54 11.38 8.97 12.13
N ASP A 55 10.07 8.94 11.88
CA ASP A 55 9.16 10.09 12.11
C ASP A 55 8.58 10.16 13.52
N SER A 56 8.69 9.08 14.31
CA SER A 56 8.02 8.96 15.61
C SER A 56 8.88 9.47 16.76
N ASN A 57 8.27 10.23 17.68
CA ASN A 57 8.91 10.66 18.92
C ASN A 57 8.63 9.73 20.11
N ALA A 58 8.05 8.54 19.87
CA ALA A 58 7.82 7.57 20.93
C ALA A 58 9.15 7.02 21.47
N GLU A 59 9.20 6.71 22.77
CA GLU A 59 10.38 6.13 23.41
C GLU A 59 10.82 4.82 22.73
N LEU A 60 9.86 3.95 22.38
CA LEU A 60 10.14 2.72 21.63
C LEU A 60 10.74 3.00 20.24
N ALA A 61 10.32 4.06 19.56
CA ALA A 61 10.88 4.42 18.26
C ALA A 61 12.33 4.89 18.41
N ARG A 62 12.63 5.68 19.45
CA ARG A 62 13.99 6.08 19.81
C ARG A 62 14.88 4.86 20.08
N ASP A 63 14.42 3.91 20.88
CA ASP A 63 15.20 2.70 21.19
C ASP A 63 15.51 1.87 19.93
N LEU A 64 14.53 1.71 19.04
CA LEU A 64 14.72 1.02 17.77
C LEU A 64 15.69 1.77 16.84
N ARG A 65 15.62 3.10 16.79
CA ARG A 65 16.55 3.93 16.02
C ARG A 65 17.99 3.84 16.53
N LEU A 66 18.18 3.78 17.84
CA LEU A 66 19.49 3.53 18.45
C LEU A 66 20.00 2.13 18.10
N LEU A 67 19.12 1.12 18.18
CA LEU A 67 19.45 -0.25 17.81
C LEU A 67 19.91 -0.36 16.35
N VAL A 68 19.18 0.25 15.41
CA VAL A 68 19.55 0.27 13.99
C VAL A 68 20.95 0.85 13.79
N ARG A 69 21.25 1.97 14.46
CA ARG A 69 22.57 2.61 14.38
C ARG A 69 23.68 1.76 14.97
N GLU A 70 23.44 1.11 16.10
CA GLU A 70 24.37 0.16 16.73
C GLU A 70 24.72 -1.00 15.78
N ARG A 71 23.72 -1.55 15.08
CA ARG A 71 23.96 -2.64 14.11
C ARG A 71 24.75 -2.17 12.89
N ILE A 72 24.46 -0.96 12.40
CA ILE A 72 25.20 -0.35 11.28
C ILE A 72 26.67 -0.11 11.65
N THR A 73 26.93 0.47 12.82
CA THR A 73 28.31 0.70 13.29
C THR A 73 29.03 -0.61 13.63
N GLY A 74 28.28 -1.65 14.01
CA GLY A 74 28.75 -3.03 14.14
C GLY A 74 29.12 -3.73 12.83
N GLY A 75 28.86 -3.12 11.67
CA GLY A 75 29.23 -3.65 10.36
C GLY A 75 28.16 -4.50 9.68
N ASP A 76 26.94 -4.57 10.21
CA ASP A 76 25.86 -5.32 9.59
C ASP A 76 25.44 -4.69 8.24
N SER A 77 25.07 -5.53 7.28
CA SER A 77 24.37 -5.14 6.04
C SER A 77 22.91 -4.76 6.31
N ASP A 78 22.27 -4.05 5.37
CA ASP A 78 20.89 -3.58 5.51
C ASP A 78 19.92 -4.72 5.85
N GLN A 79 20.07 -5.84 5.14
CA GLN A 79 19.25 -7.02 5.35
C GLN A 79 19.47 -7.62 6.75
N GLN A 80 20.72 -7.68 7.22
CA GLN A 80 21.03 -8.18 8.57
C GLN A 80 20.44 -7.28 9.66
N VAL A 81 20.50 -5.95 9.50
CA VAL A 81 19.87 -5.01 10.44
C VAL A 81 18.37 -5.25 10.51
N ILE A 82 17.70 -5.33 9.36
CA ILE A 82 16.25 -5.54 9.30
C ILE A 82 15.86 -6.93 9.85
N ASP A 83 16.56 -7.98 9.44
CA ASP A 83 16.30 -9.34 9.94
C ASP A 83 16.50 -9.45 11.45
N TYR A 84 17.49 -8.75 11.99
CA TYR A 84 17.71 -8.70 13.42
C TYR A 84 16.56 -8.02 14.17
N VAL A 85 16.08 -6.87 13.67
CA VAL A 85 14.90 -6.20 14.25
C VAL A 85 13.66 -7.10 14.14
N VAL A 86 13.41 -7.69 12.97
CA VAL A 86 12.28 -8.62 12.75
C VAL A 86 12.36 -9.85 13.65
N SER A 87 13.56 -10.38 13.91
CA SER A 87 13.74 -11.56 14.77
C SER A 87 13.27 -11.32 16.21
N ARG A 88 13.24 -10.06 16.66
CA ARG A 88 12.82 -9.67 18.02
C ARG A 88 11.42 -9.12 18.10
N TYR A 89 11.02 -8.34 17.10
CA TYR A 89 9.77 -7.58 17.12
C TYR A 89 8.71 -8.14 16.15
N GLY A 90 9.05 -9.20 15.42
CA GLY A 90 8.18 -9.84 14.44
C GLY A 90 8.06 -9.04 13.13
N GLU A 91 7.34 -9.60 12.16
CA GLU A 91 7.17 -8.94 10.85
C GLU A 91 6.32 -7.65 10.91
N PHE A 92 5.51 -7.46 11.96
CA PHE A 92 4.67 -6.27 12.11
C PHE A 92 5.48 -4.98 12.31
N VAL A 93 6.75 -5.10 12.70
CA VAL A 93 7.69 -3.97 12.76
C VAL A 93 8.03 -3.44 11.37
N LEU A 94 7.78 -4.19 10.29
CA LEU A 94 8.00 -3.69 8.93
C LEU A 94 6.84 -2.79 8.53
N LEU A 95 7.14 -1.56 8.09
CA LEU A 95 6.14 -0.64 7.58
C LEU A 95 5.50 -1.19 6.29
N LYS A 96 6.29 -1.92 5.49
CA LYS A 96 5.84 -2.68 4.32
C LYS A 96 6.08 -4.18 4.55
N PRO A 97 5.03 -5.01 4.53
CA PRO A 97 5.18 -6.45 4.75
C PRO A 97 5.98 -7.10 3.61
N ARG A 98 6.73 -8.16 3.93
CA ARG A 98 7.44 -8.97 2.94
C ARG A 98 6.44 -9.70 2.06
N LEU A 99 6.77 -9.84 0.78
CA LEU A 99 5.98 -10.68 -0.13
C LEU A 99 6.23 -12.16 0.21
N SER A 100 5.39 -12.69 1.09
CA SER A 100 5.26 -14.10 1.42
C SER A 100 4.02 -14.72 0.73
N ALA A 101 3.91 -16.05 0.73
CA ALA A 101 2.77 -16.76 0.16
C ALA A 101 1.42 -16.27 0.72
N HIS A 102 1.36 -15.94 2.02
CA HIS A 102 0.14 -15.45 2.67
C HIS A 102 -0.22 -14.05 2.18
N THR A 103 0.76 -13.15 2.05
CA THR A 103 0.50 -11.84 1.44
C THR A 103 0.08 -11.98 -0.02
N TYR A 104 0.69 -12.86 -0.83
CA TYR A 104 0.24 -13.07 -2.21
C TYR A 104 -1.22 -13.50 -2.29
N LEU A 105 -1.66 -14.39 -1.41
CA LEU A 105 -3.06 -14.80 -1.35
C LEU A 105 -3.97 -13.61 -1.02
N LEU A 106 -3.63 -12.84 0.02
CA LEU A 106 -4.41 -11.68 0.45
C LEU A 106 -4.51 -10.61 -0.65
N TRP A 107 -3.39 -10.28 -1.31
CA TRP A 107 -3.33 -9.25 -2.35
C TRP A 107 -3.83 -9.74 -3.71
N GLY A 108 -3.79 -11.05 -3.97
CA GLY A 108 -4.34 -11.67 -5.17
C GLY A 108 -5.86 -11.88 -5.11
N ALA A 109 -6.44 -11.99 -3.91
CA ALA A 109 -7.86 -12.24 -3.73
C ALA A 109 -8.78 -11.21 -4.43
N PRO A 110 -8.54 -9.88 -4.38
CA PRO A 110 -9.36 -8.91 -5.10
C PRO A 110 -9.38 -9.14 -6.61
N ILE A 111 -8.22 -9.46 -7.21
CA ILE A 111 -8.09 -9.74 -8.64
C ILE A 111 -8.81 -11.05 -8.98
N ALA A 112 -8.61 -12.09 -8.19
CA ALA A 112 -9.26 -13.38 -8.38
C ALA A 112 -10.79 -13.26 -8.32
N LEU A 113 -11.32 -12.57 -7.31
CA LEU A 113 -12.76 -12.33 -7.16
C LEU A 113 -13.32 -11.53 -8.34
N PHE A 114 -12.60 -10.51 -8.80
CA PHE A 114 -13.00 -9.73 -9.96
C PHE A 114 -13.10 -10.59 -11.22
N VAL A 115 -12.09 -11.42 -11.49
CA VAL A 115 -12.06 -12.32 -12.65
C VAL A 115 -13.18 -13.36 -12.56
N ILE A 116 -13.37 -13.99 -11.39
CA ILE A 116 -14.44 -14.96 -11.16
C ILE A 116 -15.81 -14.30 -11.40
N GLY A 117 -16.03 -13.10 -10.86
CA GLY A 117 -17.27 -12.34 -11.05
C GLY A 117 -17.51 -11.97 -12.50
N ALA A 118 -16.48 -11.52 -13.23
CA ALA A 118 -16.56 -11.21 -14.65
C ALA A 118 -16.92 -12.44 -15.50
N ILE A 119 -16.30 -13.58 -15.23
CA ILE A 119 -16.61 -14.86 -15.90
C ILE A 119 -18.05 -15.27 -15.61
N ALA A 120 -18.47 -15.26 -14.34
CA ALA A 120 -19.83 -15.62 -13.94
C ALA A 120 -20.87 -14.72 -14.62
N MET A 121 -20.61 -13.41 -14.68
CA MET A 121 -21.47 -12.45 -15.37
C MET A 121 -21.54 -12.71 -16.88
N ALA A 122 -20.42 -13.00 -17.53
CA ALA A 122 -20.38 -13.31 -18.96
C ALA A 122 -21.14 -14.61 -19.29
N VAL A 123 -20.97 -15.65 -18.47
CA VAL A 123 -21.73 -16.91 -18.59
C VAL A 123 -23.22 -16.67 -18.38
N TYR A 124 -23.59 -15.91 -17.35
CA TYR A 124 -24.98 -15.56 -17.09
C TYR A 124 -25.60 -14.77 -18.25
N ALA A 125 -24.93 -13.72 -18.73
CA ALA A 125 -25.39 -12.91 -19.85
C ALA A 125 -25.59 -13.76 -21.13
N ARG A 126 -24.65 -14.66 -21.43
CA ARG A 126 -24.76 -15.60 -22.57
C ARG A 126 -25.96 -16.52 -22.45
N SER A 127 -26.22 -17.07 -21.25
CA SER A 127 -27.39 -17.93 -21.03
C SER A 127 -28.73 -17.19 -21.17
N ARG A 128 -28.76 -15.86 -20.97
CA ARG A 128 -29.95 -15.02 -21.18
C ARG A 128 -30.19 -14.69 -22.66
N VAL A 129 -29.13 -14.42 -23.41
CA VAL A 129 -29.23 -14.17 -24.88
C VAL A 129 -29.57 -15.45 -25.63
N ALA A 130 -29.07 -16.60 -25.16
CA ALA A 130 -29.34 -17.90 -25.78
C ALA A 130 -30.72 -18.48 -25.45
N ARG A 131 -31.54 -17.82 -24.61
CA ARG A 131 -32.95 -18.20 -24.42
C ARG A 131 -33.77 -17.57 -25.54
N PRO A 132 -34.26 -18.35 -26.53
CA PRO A 132 -35.13 -17.80 -27.56
C PRO A 132 -36.40 -17.29 -26.86
N THR A 133 -36.70 -16.01 -27.01
CA THR A 133 -37.92 -15.38 -26.47
C THR A 133 -39.19 -15.77 -27.23
N GLY A 134 -39.09 -16.69 -28.19
CA GLY A 134 -40.20 -17.20 -28.98
C GLY A 134 -40.07 -18.68 -29.28
N ARG A 135 -41.22 -19.34 -29.43
CA ARG A 135 -41.31 -20.69 -30.02
C ARG A 135 -40.72 -20.63 -31.43
N LYS A 136 -39.94 -21.64 -31.82
CA LYS A 136 -39.49 -21.79 -33.21
C LYS A 136 -40.73 -21.78 -34.11
N LEU A 137 -40.74 -20.94 -35.16
CA LEU A 137 -41.85 -20.86 -36.10
C LEU A 137 -42.14 -22.26 -36.66
N SER A 138 -43.41 -22.63 -36.79
CA SER A 138 -43.77 -23.84 -37.51
C SER A 138 -43.42 -23.68 -38.99
N ASP A 139 -43.27 -24.79 -39.71
CA ASP A 139 -42.93 -24.76 -41.13
C ASP A 139 -43.97 -23.95 -41.94
N GLU A 140 -45.23 -23.97 -41.51
CA GLU A 140 -46.32 -23.17 -42.08
C GLU A 140 -46.16 -21.67 -41.82
N GLU A 141 -45.84 -21.28 -40.58
CA GLU A 141 -45.61 -19.89 -40.19
C GLU A 141 -44.37 -19.31 -40.92
N GLN A 142 -43.32 -20.13 -41.09
CA GLN A 142 -42.10 -19.76 -41.81
C GLN A 142 -42.38 -19.54 -43.31
N ALA A 143 -43.14 -20.44 -43.93
CA ALA A 143 -43.52 -20.33 -45.34
C ALA A 143 -44.44 -19.12 -45.62
N ALA A 144 -45.26 -18.72 -44.65
CA ALA A 144 -46.08 -17.52 -44.75
C ALA A 144 -45.24 -16.24 -44.68
N LEU A 145 -44.24 -16.19 -43.79
CA LEU A 145 -43.31 -15.05 -43.68
C LEU A 145 -42.46 -14.86 -44.95
N ASP A 146 -41.97 -15.96 -45.53
CA ASP A 146 -41.16 -15.93 -46.75
C ASP A 146 -41.94 -15.43 -47.99
N ARG A 147 -43.27 -15.60 -48.01
CA ARG A 147 -44.11 -14.98 -49.06
C ARG A 147 -44.22 -13.48 -48.87
N LEU A 148 -44.47 -13.02 -47.65
CA LEU A 148 -44.62 -11.60 -47.34
C LEU A 148 -43.32 -10.80 -47.56
N LEU A 149 -42.15 -11.42 -47.38
CA LEU A 149 -40.85 -10.78 -47.64
C LEU A 149 -40.45 -10.74 -49.12
N LYS A 150 -41.16 -11.45 -50.00
CA LYS A 150 -40.90 -11.51 -51.45
C LYS A 150 -41.81 -10.60 -52.28
N GLU A 151 -42.81 -9.99 -51.66
CA GLU A 151 -43.58 -8.86 -52.22
C GLU A 151 -42.82 -7.54 -52.04
#